data_AF-A0A7Y0BHQ6-F1
#
_entry.id   AF-A0A7Y0BHQ6-F1
#
_cell.length_a   1.000
_cell.length_b   1.000
_cell.length_c   1.000
_cell.angle_alpha   90.00
_cell.angle_beta   90.00
_cell.angle_gamma   90.00
#
_symmetry.space_group_name_H-M   'P 1'
#
loop_
_entity.id
_entity.type
_entity.pdbx_description
1 polymer ?
#
loop_
_entity_poly.entity_id
_entity_poly.type
_entity_poly.pdbx_seq_one_letter_code
_entity_poly.pdbx_strand_id
1 'polypeptide(L)' 'MSKNHIEECVRISLEGYFKDLDGTDPDGMYDMMVRVVEKPLLEVVMQHAEQNQSRAAEWLGLNRNTLRKKLVEHKLLK' A
#
# COMPACT_ATOMS: atom_id res chain seq x y z
N MET A 1 -11.95 12.32 5.35
CA MET A 1 -10.96 11.62 6.19
C MET A 1 -9.79 12.57 6.42
N SER A 2 -9.49 12.95 7.65
CA SER A 2 -8.25 13.70 7.93
C SER A 2 -7.07 12.74 7.96
N LYS A 3 -5.86 13.22 7.66
CA LYS A 3 -4.62 12.43 7.71
C LYS A 3 -4.47 11.66 9.04
N ASN A 4 -4.83 12.34 10.13
CA ASN A 4 -4.77 11.80 11.50
C ASN A 4 -5.63 10.53 11.67
N HIS A 5 -6.73 10.39 10.92
CA HIS A 5 -7.59 9.22 11.05
C HIS A 5 -6.95 7.96 10.44
N ILE A 6 -6.24 8.09 9.31
CA ILE A 6 -5.54 6.95 8.69
C ILE A 6 -4.36 6.53 9.55
N GLU A 7 -3.59 7.49 10.08
CA GLU A 7 -2.49 7.21 11.01
C GLU A 7 -2.99 6.45 12.25
N GLU A 8 -4.15 6.83 12.79
CA GLU A 8 -4.76 6.15 13.93
C GLU A 8 -5.21 4.73 13.59
N CYS A 9 -5.86 4.53 12.43
CA CYS A 9 -6.25 3.19 11.98
C CYS A 9 -5.02 2.27 11.84
N VAL A 10 -3.93 2.77 11.27
CA VAL A 10 -2.69 2.00 11.12
C VAL A 10 -2.10 1.64 12.50
N ARG A 11 -2.10 2.58 13.46
CA ARG A 11 -1.62 2.31 14.82
C ARG A 11 -2.43 1.22 15.51
N ILE A 12 -3.77 1.32 15.47
CA ILE A 12 -4.67 0.33 16.07
C ILE A 12 -4.44 -1.05 15.45
N SER A 13 -4.30 -1.14 14.12
CA SER A 13 -4.03 -2.42 13.44
C SER A 13 -2.68 -3.01 13.83
N LEU A 14 -1.62 -2.19 13.95
CA LEU A 14 -0.31 -2.64 14.39
C LEU A 14 -0.33 -3.14 15.84
N GLU A 15 -0.99 -2.43 16.74
CA GLU A 15 -1.15 -2.87 18.13
C GLU A 15 -1.93 -4.19 18.23
N GLY A 16 -2.94 -4.39 17.38
CA GLY A 16 -3.63 -5.68 17.23
C GLY A 16 -2.67 -6.80 16.80
N TYR A 17 -1.91 -6.56 15.74
CA TYR A 17 -0.91 -7.52 15.26
C TYR A 17 0.10 -7.91 16.34
N PHE A 18 0.61 -6.96 17.12
CA PHE A 18 1.54 -7.25 18.22
C PHE A 18 0.90 -8.06 19.35
N LYS A 19 -0.40 -7.90 19.62
CA LYS A 19 -1.11 -8.75 20.58
C LYS A 19 -1.22 -10.19 20.07
N ASP A 20 -1.46 -10.36 18.77
CA ASP A 20 -1.62 -11.67 18.14
C ASP A 20 -0.29 -12.45 18.03
N LEU A 21 0.85 -11.75 18.06
CA LEU A 21 2.18 -12.38 18.06
C LEU A 21 2.50 -13.15 19.36
N ASP A 22 1.78 -12.88 20.45
CA ASP A 22 1.87 -13.59 21.74
C ASP A 22 3.33 -13.78 22.23
N GLY A 23 4.14 -12.73 22.13
CA GLY A 23 5.54 -12.73 22.57
C GLY A 23 6.56 -13.27 21.55
N THR A 24 6.13 -13.56 20.32
CA THR A 24 7.04 -13.89 19.21
C THR A 24 7.54 -12.62 18.53
N ASP A 25 8.85 -12.54 18.28
CA ASP A 25 9.43 -11.42 17.54
C ASP A 25 8.96 -11.42 16.08
N PRO A 26 8.47 -10.30 15.54
CA PRO A 26 8.06 -10.22 14.15
C PRO A 26 9.27 -10.08 13.22
N ASP A 27 9.16 -10.67 12.03
CA ASP A 27 10.16 -10.55 10.96
C ASP A 27 9.57 -9.82 9.74
N GLY A 28 10.38 -8.95 9.11
CA GLY A 28 9.99 -8.29 7.86
C GLY A 28 8.79 -7.34 7.93
N MET A 29 8.46 -6.78 9.11
CA MET A 29 7.26 -5.93 9.29
C MET A 29 7.17 -4.74 8.33
N TYR A 30 8.29 -4.11 8.03
CA TYR A 30 8.31 -2.96 7.13
C TYR A 30 7.81 -3.36 5.74
N ASP A 31 8.36 -4.42 5.16
CA ASP A 31 7.95 -4.92 3.85
C ASP A 31 6.51 -5.43 3.85
N MET A 32 6.08 -6.08 4.94
CA MET A 32 4.70 -6.50 5.13
C MET A 32 3.75 -5.30 5.10
N MET A 33 4.03 -4.27 5.89
CA MET A 33 3.18 -3.08 5.97
C MET A 33 3.17 -2.29 4.67
N VAL A 34 4.35 -2.11 4.03
CA VAL A 34 4.44 -1.46 2.72
C VAL A 34 3.57 -2.20 1.71
N ARG A 35 3.64 -3.54 1.64
CA ARG A 35 2.80 -4.31 0.71
C ARG A 35 1.31 -4.17 0.99
N VAL A 36 0.92 -4.19 2.26
CA VAL A 36 -0.49 -4.06 2.69
C VAL A 36 -1.07 -2.70 2.31
N VAL A 37 -0.29 -1.62 2.43
CA VAL A 37 -0.76 -0.27 2.12
C VAL A 37 -0.63 0.05 0.63
N GLU A 38 0.43 -0.43 -0.02
CA GLU A 38 0.73 -0.09 -1.41
C GLU A 38 -0.29 -0.69 -2.38
N LYS A 39 -0.70 -1.95 -2.19
CA LYS A 39 -1.67 -2.59 -3.08
C LYS A 39 -3.01 -1.83 -3.18
N PRO A 40 -3.73 -1.52 -2.08
CA PRO A 40 -4.99 -0.78 -2.16
C PRO A 40 -4.80 0.65 -2.68
N LEU A 41 -3.67 1.30 -2.37
CA LEU A 41 -3.33 2.59 -2.96
C LEU A 41 -3.28 2.50 -4.49
N LEU A 42 -2.57 1.51 -5.03
CA LEU A 42 -2.44 1.29 -6.47
C LEU A 42 -3.79 0.96 -7.12
N GLU A 43 -4.60 0.09 -6.51
CA GLU A 43 -5.92 -0.28 -7.02
C GLU A 43 -6.84 0.93 -7.14
N VAL A 44 -6.97 1.70 -6.05
CA VAL A 44 -7.85 2.88 -6.00
C VAL A 44 -7.38 3.94 -6.98
N VAL A 45 -6.08 4.23 -7.04
CA VAL A 45 -5.54 5.22 -7.98
C VAL A 45 -5.74 4.78 -9.42
N MET A 46 -5.44 3.52 -9.77
CA MET A 46 -5.63 3.02 -11.12
C MET A 46 -7.10 3.07 -11.55
N GLN A 47 -8.03 2.79 -10.64
CA GLN A 47 -9.46 2.91 -10.90
C GLN A 47 -9.85 4.37 -11.19
N HIS A 48 -9.42 5.33 -10.36
CA HIS A 48 -9.72 6.75 -10.55
C HIS A 48 -9.00 7.36 -11.77
N ALA A 49 -7.87 6.78 -12.17
CA ALA A 49 -7.15 7.14 -13.37
C ALA A 49 -7.71 6.45 -14.64
N GLU A 50 -8.83 5.74 -14.55
CA GLU A 50 -9.44 5.00 -15.67
C GLU A 50 -8.45 4.03 -16.33
N GLN A 51 -7.65 3.35 -15.52
CA GLN A 51 -6.57 2.45 -15.94
C GLN A 51 -5.43 3.12 -16.73
N ASN A 52 -5.37 4.45 -16.79
CA ASN A 52 -4.29 5.19 -17.42
C ASN A 52 -3.05 5.26 -16.49
N GLN A 53 -2.06 4.40 -16.77
CA GLN A 53 -0.84 4.32 -15.97
C GLN A 53 -0.02 5.62 -15.96
N SER A 54 -0.03 6.41 -17.02
CA SER A 54 0.72 7.68 -17.04
C SER A 54 0.10 8.69 -16.08
N ARG A 55 -1.24 8.81 -16.09
CA ARG A 55 -2.00 9.68 -15.18
C ARG A 55 -1.89 9.22 -13.73
N ALA A 56 -2.02 7.92 -13.49
CA ALA A 56 -1.82 7.33 -12.16
C ALA A 56 -0.40 7.59 -11.62
N ALA A 57 0.63 7.46 -12.47
CA ALA A 57 2.02 7.70 -12.09
C ALA A 57 2.26 9.17 -11.70
N GLU A 58 1.65 10.11 -12.43
CA GLU A 58 1.69 11.54 -12.09
C GLU A 58 1.07 11.81 -10.71
N TRP A 59 -0.11 11.26 -10.43
CA TRP A 59 -0.78 11.43 -9.14
C TRP A 59 -0.02 10.83 -7.97
N LEU A 60 0.63 9.69 -8.20
CA LEU A 60 1.47 9.01 -7.21
C LEU A 60 2.85 9.65 -7.07
N GLY A 61 3.24 10.57 -7.95
CA GLY A 61 4.59 11.13 -7.99
C GLY A 61 5.66 10.09 -8.35
N LEU A 62 5.30 9.07 -9.13
CA LEU A 62 6.18 7.97 -9.52
C LEU A 62 6.57 8.08 -10.99
N ASN A 63 7.74 7.54 -11.33
CA ASN A 63 8.03 7.22 -12.72
C ASN A 63 7.06 6.14 -13.21
N ARG A 64 6.51 6.28 -14.43
CA ARG A 64 5.58 5.31 -15.03
C ARG A 64 6.13 3.87 -15.05
N ASN A 65 7.42 3.68 -15.32
CA ASN A 65 8.04 2.36 -15.32
C ASN A 65 8.09 1.77 -13.91
N THR A 66 8.30 2.60 -12.89
CA THR A 66 8.24 2.19 -11.48
C THR A 66 6.81 1.77 -11.12
N LEU A 67 5.80 2.58 -11.49
CA LEU A 67 4.40 2.19 -11.29
C LEU A 67 4.10 0.85 -11.95
N ARG A 68 4.50 0.67 -13.21
CA ARG A 68 4.28 -0.59 -13.94
C ARG A 68 4.89 -1.79 -13.21
N LYS A 69 6.13 -1.68 -12.73
CA LYS A 69 6.77 -2.76 -11.95
C LYS A 69 5.96 -3.10 -10.70
N LYS A 70 5.55 -2.09 -9.93
CA LYS A 70 4.71 -2.27 -8.74
C LYS A 70 3.37 -2.93 -9.05
N LEU A 71 2.70 -2.54 -10.15
CA LEU A 71 1.46 -3.18 -10.59
C LEU A 71 1.65 -4.67 -10.89
N VAL A 72 2.79 -5.06 -11.50
CA VAL A 72 3.11 -6.47 -11.76
C VAL A 72 3.42 -7.22 -10.44
N GLU A 73 4.24 -6.63 -9.57
CA GLU A 73 4.59 -7.20 -8.25
C GLU A 73 3.34 -7.49 -7.40
N HIS A 74 2.36 -6.58 -7.43
CA HIS A 74 1.08 -6.72 -6.72
C HIS A 74 0.00 -7.49 -7.49
N LYS A 75 0.35 -8.05 -8.67
CA LYS A 75 -0.54 -8.85 -9.54
C LYS A 75 -1.78 -8.09 -10.02
N LEU A 76 -1.65 -6.78 -10.20
CA LEU A 76 -2.67 -5.88 -10.76
C LEU A 76 -2.54 -5.72 -12.28
N LEU A 77 -1.41 -6.15 -12.84
CA LEU A 77 -1.13 -6.19 -14.26
C LEU A 77 -0.47 -7.54 -14.60
N LYS A 78 -0.81 -8.09 -15.77
CA LYS A 78 -0.13 -9.26 -16.33
C LYS A 78 1.24 -8.89 -16.90
#